data_AF-X0W5W8-F1
#
_entry.id   AF-X0W5W8-F1
#
_cell.length_a   1.000
_cell.length_b   1.000
_cell.length_c   1.000
_cell.angle_alpha   90.00
_cell.angle_beta   90.00
_cell.angle_gamma   90.00
#
_symmetry.space_group_name_H-M   'P 1'
#
loop_
_entity.id
_entity.type
_entity.pdbx_description
1 polymer ?
#
loop_
_entity_poly.entity_id
_entity_poly.type
_entity_poly.pdbx_seq_one_letter_code
_entity_poly.pdbx_strand_id
1 'polypeptide(L)'
;MVTNKKMKRDDAEFMERISLDLETRRMACKVLDVDEMADKKQLKKAYRRVAMKFHPDKNLNDPDANKKFTLVKCAYELLAEDKPCPELLKEVNSWPGVPEDNKYRLDNPWGHFLWWREKFFGPI
;
A
#
# COMPACT_ATOMS: atom_id res chain seq x y z
N MET A 1 -27.81 -14.86 -31.30
CA MET A 1 -26.52 -15.55 -31.09
C MET A 1 -25.50 -14.51 -30.67
N VAL A 2 -25.15 -14.44 -29.39
CA VAL A 2 -24.19 -13.45 -28.88
C VAL A 2 -22.80 -14.01 -29.16
N THR A 3 -22.08 -13.42 -30.11
CA THR A 3 -20.72 -13.85 -30.44
C THR A 3 -19.80 -13.52 -29.28
N ASN A 4 -19.34 -14.56 -28.58
CA ASN A 4 -18.32 -14.46 -27.54
C ASN A 4 -16.99 -14.08 -28.22
N LYS A 5 -16.66 -12.79 -28.22
CA LYS A 5 -15.43 -12.26 -28.82
C LYS A 5 -14.27 -12.69 -27.92
N LYS A 6 -13.46 -13.66 -28.38
CA LYS A 6 -12.21 -14.03 -27.70
C LYS A 6 -11.37 -12.78 -27.48
N MET A 7 -11.08 -12.50 -26.21
CA MET A 7 -10.20 -11.41 -25.77
C MET A 7 -8.81 -11.62 -26.39
N LYS A 8 -8.25 -10.61 -27.07
CA LYS A 8 -6.93 -10.73 -27.69
C LYS A 8 -5.83 -10.63 -26.62
N ARG A 9 -4.62 -11.11 -26.93
CA ARG A 9 -3.47 -11.05 -26.02
C ARG A 9 -3.17 -9.62 -25.55
N ASP A 10 -3.19 -8.67 -26.49
CA ASP A 10 -2.97 -7.25 -26.19
C ASP A 10 -4.05 -6.68 -25.26
N ASP A 11 -5.30 -7.16 -25.41
CA ASP A 11 -6.39 -6.79 -24.51
C ASP A 11 -6.16 -7.36 -23.09
N ALA A 12 -5.62 -8.58 -22.99
CA ALA A 12 -5.32 -9.22 -21.70
C ALA A 12 -4.17 -8.50 -20.97
N GLU A 13 -3.08 -8.18 -21.67
CA GLU A 13 -1.94 -7.43 -21.11
C GLU A 13 -2.37 -6.02 -20.67
N PHE A 14 -3.28 -5.39 -21.41
CA PHE A 14 -3.86 -4.10 -21.03
C PHE A 14 -4.72 -4.20 -19.76
N MET A 15 -5.59 -5.20 -19.67
CA MET A 15 -6.43 -5.43 -18.49
C MET A 15 -5.60 -5.77 -17.25
N GLU A 16 -4.52 -6.54 -17.40
CA GLU A 16 -3.58 -6.84 -16.32
C GLU A 16 -2.92 -5.57 -15.79
N ARG A 17 -2.46 -4.67 -16.68
CA ARG A 17 -1.89 -3.37 -16.28
C ARG A 17 -2.89 -2.50 -15.52
N ILE A 18 -4.15 -2.46 -15.95
CA ILE A 18 -5.21 -1.73 -15.22
C ILE A 18 -5.42 -2.33 -13.84
N SER A 19 -5.52 -3.66 -13.74
CA SER A 19 -5.68 -4.35 -12.46
C SER A 19 -4.54 -4.02 -11.50
N LEU A 20 -3.30 -4.06 -12.02
CA LEU A 20 -2.09 -3.76 -11.26
C LEU A 20 -2.08 -2.31 -10.76
N ASP A 21 -2.45 -1.36 -11.61
CA ASP A 21 -2.52 0.07 -11.25
C ASP A 21 -3.57 0.31 -10.16
N LEU A 22 -4.77 -0.26 -10.31
CA LEU A 22 -5.83 -0.15 -9.31
C LEU A 22 -5.42 -0.74 -7.97
N GLU A 23 -4.76 -1.89 -7.97
CA GLU A 23 -4.26 -2.52 -6.74
C GLU A 23 -3.15 -1.69 -6.09
N THR A 24 -2.23 -1.15 -6.90
CA THR A 24 -1.15 -0.27 -6.42
C THR A 24 -1.72 0.99 -5.76
N ARG A 25 -2.74 1.63 -6.36
CA ARG A 25 -3.43 2.78 -5.75
C ARG A 25 -4.12 2.42 -4.44
N ARG A 26 -4.80 1.27 -4.37
CA ARG A 26 -5.41 0.79 -3.11
C ARG A 26 -4.37 0.59 -2.01
N MET A 27 -3.22 0.00 -2.34
CA MET A 27 -2.13 -0.14 -1.38
C MET A 27 -1.55 1.20 -0.95
N ALA A 28 -1.42 2.16 -1.89
CA ALA A 28 -0.97 3.51 -1.56
C ALA A 28 -1.92 4.20 -0.55
N CYS A 29 -3.24 4.06 -0.71
CA CYS A 29 -4.21 4.60 0.25
C CYS A 29 -4.03 3.98 1.64
N LYS A 30 -3.79 2.66 1.71
CA LYS A 30 -3.52 1.96 2.98
C LYS A 30 -2.21 2.42 3.63
N VAL A 31 -1.14 2.64 2.85
CA VAL A 31 0.15 3.12 3.35
C VAL A 31 0.03 4.53 3.94
N LEU A 32 -0.73 5.42 3.31
CA LEU A 32 -0.96 6.77 3.81
C LEU A 32 -2.04 6.84 4.90
N ASP A 33 -2.76 5.75 5.14
CA ASP A 33 -3.90 5.70 6.06
C ASP A 33 -4.96 6.76 5.71
N VAL A 34 -5.43 6.69 4.45
CA VAL A 34 -6.45 7.58 3.87
C VAL A 34 -7.54 6.78 3.16
N ASP A 35 -8.69 7.42 3.00
CA ASP A 35 -9.79 6.89 2.20
C ASP A 35 -9.45 6.90 0.70
N GLU A 36 -10.03 5.99 -0.09
CA GLU A 36 -9.85 5.93 -1.54
C GLU A 36 -10.36 7.20 -2.24
N MET A 37 -11.30 7.93 -1.62
CA MET A 37 -11.86 9.19 -2.11
C MET A 37 -11.18 10.42 -1.51
N ALA A 38 -10.02 10.26 -0.85
CA ALA A 38 -9.33 11.36 -0.20
C ALA A 38 -8.92 12.47 -1.18
N ASP A 39 -9.18 13.72 -0.80
CA ASP A 39 -8.77 14.87 -1.59
C ASP A 39 -7.25 15.16 -1.46
N LYS A 40 -6.73 16.03 -2.33
CA LYS A 40 -5.31 16.41 -2.31
C LYS A 40 -4.84 17.00 -0.97
N LYS A 41 -5.73 17.66 -0.24
CA LYS A 41 -5.41 18.28 1.06
C LYS A 41 -5.28 17.21 2.15
N GLN A 42 -6.17 16.23 2.14
CA GLN A 42 -6.15 15.04 3.00
C GLN A 42 -4.91 14.19 2.71
N LEU A 43 -4.59 13.93 1.44
CA LEU A 43 -3.36 13.23 1.05
C LEU A 43 -2.10 13.94 1.57
N LYS A 44 -2.00 15.26 1.40
CA LYS A 44 -0.85 16.04 1.87
C LYS A 44 -0.73 16.03 3.39
N LYS A 45 -1.85 16.09 4.12
CA LYS A 45 -1.88 15.99 5.58
C LYS A 45 -1.46 14.61 6.06
N ALA A 46 -1.98 13.56 5.43
CA ALA A 46 -1.67 12.18 5.74
C ALA A 46 -0.20 11.84 5.45
N TYR A 47 0.31 12.26 4.29
CA TYR A 47 1.72 12.12 3.93
C TYR A 47 2.63 12.73 4.99
N ARG A 48 2.38 13.98 5.41
CA ARG A 48 3.18 14.62 6.47
C ARG A 48 3.18 13.83 7.78
N ARG A 49 1.99 13.36 8.20
CA ARG A 49 1.82 12.56 9.43
C ARG A 49 2.63 11.26 9.35
N VAL A 50 2.50 10.53 8.25
CA VAL A 50 3.12 9.21 8.06
C VAL A 50 4.63 9.34 7.80
N ALA A 51 5.05 10.33 7.00
CA ALA A 51 6.46 10.63 6.75
C ALA A 51 7.22 11.02 8.01
N MET A 52 6.62 11.80 8.91
CA MET A 52 7.23 12.12 10.21
C MET A 52 7.32 10.90 11.12
N LYS A 53 6.37 9.96 11.02
CA LYS A 53 6.36 8.74 11.82
C LYS A 53 7.45 7.77 11.39
N PHE A 54 7.65 7.64 10.08
CA PHE A 54 8.63 6.72 9.47
C PHE A 54 9.91 7.41 9.01
N HIS A 55 10.19 8.62 9.48
CA HIS A 55 11.42 9.31 9.12
C HIS A 55 12.64 8.53 9.62
N PRO A 56 13.68 8.29 8.79
CA PRO A 56 14.86 7.53 9.19
C PRO A 56 15.57 8.11 10.43
N ASP A 57 15.66 9.44 10.54
CA ASP A 57 16.25 10.10 11.71
C ASP A 57 15.58 9.77 13.05
N LYS A 58 14.29 9.43 13.04
CA LYS A 58 13.54 9.05 14.25
C LYS A 58 13.55 7.54 14.49
N ASN A 59 13.96 6.76 13.51
CA ASN A 59 13.91 5.30 13.49
C ASN A 59 15.29 4.73 13.19
N LEU A 60 16.33 5.24 13.87
CA LEU A 60 17.74 4.89 13.64
C LEU A 60 18.05 3.39 13.87
N ASN A 61 17.24 2.73 14.70
CA ASN A 61 17.39 1.30 15.02
C ASN A 61 16.63 0.38 14.06
N ASP A 62 15.87 0.94 13.11
CA ASP A 62 15.10 0.18 12.13
C ASP A 62 15.87 0.15 10.79
N PRO A 63 16.45 -1.00 10.41
CA PRO A 63 17.24 -1.11 9.18
C PRO A 63 16.39 -0.89 7.91
N ASP A 64 15.06 -1.00 8.02
CA ASP A 64 14.13 -0.78 6.92
C ASP A 64 13.49 0.62 6.94
N ALA A 65 13.88 1.52 7.86
CA ALA A 65 13.31 2.86 7.96
C ALA A 65 13.38 3.64 6.64
N ASN A 66 14.51 3.54 5.93
CA ASN A 66 14.69 4.21 4.64
C ASN A 66 13.77 3.63 3.56
N LYS A 67 13.57 2.30 3.55
CA LYS A 67 12.64 1.63 2.63
C LYS A 67 11.20 2.05 2.92
N LYS A 68 10.79 2.03 4.20
CA LYS A 68 9.45 2.47 4.64
C LYS A 68 9.17 3.91 4.24
N PHE A 69 10.14 4.81 4.46
CA PHE A 69 10.01 6.20 4.05
C PHE A 69 9.86 6.35 2.52
N THR A 70 10.62 5.56 1.76
CA THR A 70 10.51 5.52 0.30
C THR A 70 9.13 5.06 -0.15
N LEU A 71 8.57 3.99 0.44
CA LEU A 71 7.22 3.51 0.13
C LEU A 71 6.14 4.56 0.44
N VAL A 72 6.28 5.28 1.56
CA VAL A 72 5.37 6.37 1.93
C VAL A 72 5.42 7.52 0.91
N LYS A 73 6.62 7.88 0.45
CA LYS A 73 6.81 8.90 -0.59
C LYS A 73 6.19 8.44 -1.91
N CYS A 74 6.48 7.22 -2.34
CA CYS A 74 5.94 6.64 -3.57
C CYS A 74 4.40 6.56 -3.54
N ALA A 75 3.81 6.17 -2.41
CA ALA A 75 2.36 6.15 -2.25
C ALA A 75 1.73 7.55 -2.43
N TYR A 76 2.36 8.59 -1.89
CA TYR A 76 1.92 9.97 -2.08
C TYR A 76 2.06 10.43 -3.53
N GLU A 77 3.20 10.17 -4.17
CA GLU A 77 3.44 10.54 -5.57
C GLU A 77 2.45 9.85 -6.52
N LEU A 78 2.11 8.58 -6.27
CA LEU A 78 1.10 7.86 -7.03
C LEU A 78 -0.29 8.51 -6.89
N LEU A 79 -0.73 8.78 -5.67
CA LEU A 79 -2.09 9.30 -5.44
C LEU A 79 -2.23 10.78 -5.79
N ALA A 80 -1.20 11.59 -5.57
CA ALA A 80 -1.26 13.04 -5.74
C ALA A 80 -0.82 13.51 -7.13
N GLU A 81 0.16 12.83 -7.73
CA GLU A 81 0.82 13.23 -8.98
C GLU A 81 0.65 12.20 -10.11
N ASP A 82 -0.08 11.11 -9.86
CA ASP A 82 -0.32 10.03 -10.81
C ASP A 82 0.98 9.37 -11.31
N LYS A 83 2.04 9.40 -10.49
CA LYS A 83 3.33 8.81 -10.82
C LYS A 83 3.32 7.32 -10.46
N PRO A 84 3.45 6.41 -11.44
CA PRO A 84 3.47 4.98 -11.17
C PRO A 84 4.61 4.61 -10.22
N CYS A 85 4.34 3.78 -9.22
CA CYS A 85 5.36 3.15 -8.40
C CYS A 85 5.25 1.62 -8.52
N PRO A 86 5.91 1.02 -9.53
CA PRO A 86 5.86 -0.42 -9.73
C PRO A 86 6.53 -1.21 -8.59
N GLU A 87 7.39 -0.57 -7.80
CA GLU A 87 8.04 -1.16 -6.63
C GLU A 87 7.08 -1.29 -5.44
N LEU A 88 6.10 -0.40 -5.30
CA LEU A 88 5.18 -0.38 -4.14
C LEU A 88 4.49 -1.74 -3.97
N LEU A 89 3.89 -2.26 -5.05
CA LEU A 89 3.16 -3.52 -4.96
C LEU A 89 4.09 -4.72 -4.75
N LYS A 90 5.27 -4.72 -5.37
CA LYS A 90 6.26 -5.80 -5.21
C LYS A 90 6.76 -5.88 -3.78
N GLU A 91 7.12 -4.76 -3.18
CA GLU A 91 7.64 -4.69 -1.81
C GLU A 91 6.55 -5.00 -0.78
N VAL A 92 5.33 -4.50 -0.98
CA VAL A 92 4.19 -4.80 -0.09
C VAL A 92 3.83 -6.28 -0.13
N ASN A 93 3.88 -6.92 -1.31
CA ASN A 93 3.53 -8.34 -1.46
C ASN A 93 4.68 -9.30 -1.13
N SER A 94 5.94 -8.88 -1.28
CA SER A 94 7.12 -9.70 -0.98
C SER A 94 7.47 -9.74 0.52
N TRP A 95 6.76 -8.98 1.36
CA TRP A 95 7.03 -8.95 2.80
C TRP A 95 6.62 -10.29 3.45
N PRO A 96 7.53 -11.03 4.09
CA PRO A 96 7.19 -12.28 4.76
C PRO A 96 6.41 -11.93 6.03
N GLY A 97 5.09 -12.10 6.03
CA GLY A 97 4.27 -11.48 7.07
C GLY A 97 2.93 -12.16 7.32
N VAL A 98 2.93 -13.43 7.67
CA VAL A 98 1.95 -13.97 8.63
C VAL A 98 2.74 -14.86 9.60
N PRO A 99 3.02 -14.43 10.83
CA PRO A 99 3.40 -15.36 11.88
C PRO A 99 2.21 -16.32 12.10
N GLU A 100 2.46 -17.63 12.17
CA GLU A 100 1.44 -18.65 12.49
C GLU A 100 0.84 -18.51 13.90
N ASP A 101 1.21 -17.48 14.65
CA ASP A 101 0.61 -17.23 15.95
C ASP A 101 -0.83 -16.75 15.76
N ASN A 102 -1.80 -17.49 16.33
CA ASN A 102 -3.22 -17.15 16.37
C ASN A 102 -3.52 -15.88 17.21
N LYS A 103 -2.58 -14.93 17.29
CA LYS A 103 -2.66 -13.71 18.09
C LYS A 103 -3.71 -12.72 17.56
N TYR A 104 -4.01 -12.74 16.27
CA TYR A 104 -5.05 -11.89 15.67
C TYR A 104 -6.01 -12.73 14.83
N ARG A 105 -7.32 -12.47 14.95
CA ARG A 105 -8.33 -13.09 14.10
C ARG A 105 -8.32 -12.46 12.71
N LEU A 106 -7.52 -13.01 11.81
CA LEU A 106 -7.36 -12.53 10.43
C LEU A 106 -8.54 -12.88 9.52
N ASP A 107 -9.54 -13.59 10.02
CA ASP A 107 -10.80 -13.88 9.33
C ASP A 107 -11.72 -12.65 9.18
N ASN A 108 -11.36 -11.52 9.80
CA ASN A 108 -12.13 -10.30 9.74
C ASN A 108 -11.24 -9.05 9.58
N PRO A 109 -11.77 -7.96 8.98
CA PRO A 109 -11.00 -6.76 8.67
C PRO A 109 -10.36 -6.09 9.89
N TRP A 110 -10.95 -6.25 11.08
CA TRP A 110 -10.46 -5.62 12.31
C TRP A 110 -9.23 -6.33 12.88
N GLY A 111 -9.20 -7.66 12.85
CA GLY A 111 -7.99 -8.41 13.25
C GLY A 111 -6.84 -8.19 12.28
N HIS A 112 -7.12 -8.07 10.98
CA HIS A 112 -6.14 -7.62 9.99
C HIS A 112 -5.58 -6.24 10.30
N PHE A 113 -6.45 -5.30 10.67
CA PHE A 113 -6.05 -3.94 11.05
C PHE A 113 -5.20 -3.93 12.33
N LEU A 114 -5.53 -4.72 13.35
CA LEU A 114 -4.76 -4.80 14.60
C LEU A 114 -3.38 -5.42 14.39
N TRP A 115 -3.29 -6.51 13.62
CA TRP A 115 -2.03 -7.14 13.22
C TRP A 115 -1.14 -6.15 12.45
N TRP A 116 -1.72 -5.47 11.46
CA TRP A 116 -1.03 -4.44 10.67
C TRP A 116 -0.57 -3.28 11.55
N ARG A 117 -1.45 -2.75 12.40
CA ARG A 117 -1.15 -1.62 13.28
C ARG A 117 -0.03 -1.94 14.27
N GLU A 118 -0.02 -3.11 14.90
CA GLU A 118 0.97 -3.49 15.91
C GLU A 118 2.35 -3.76 15.28
N LYS A 119 2.40 -4.32 14.07
CA LYS A 119 3.66 -4.55 13.33
C LYS A 119 4.23 -3.28 12.69
N PHE A 120 3.38 -2.37 12.20
CA PHE A 120 3.83 -1.15 11.54
C PHE A 120 4.09 0.00 12.51
N PHE A 121 3.49 0.00 13.70
CA PHE A 121 3.57 1.13 14.62
C PHE A 121 4.09 0.80 16.03
N GLY A 122 4.38 -0.47 16.31
CA GLY A 122 4.85 -0.93 17.62
C GLY A 122 3.72 -1.16 18.64
N PRO A 123 4.01 -1.83 19.77
CA PRO A 123 3.05 -1.99 20.87
C PRO A 123 2.83 -0.66 21.62
N ILE A 124 1.66 -0.51 22.25
CA ILE A 124 1.34 0.60 23.16
C ILE A 124 1.95 0.31 24.53
#